data_AF-A0A8J3S5R4-F1
#
_entry.id   AF-A0A8J3S5R4-F1
#
_cell.length_a   1.000
_cell.length_b   1.000
_cell.length_c   1.000
_cell.angle_alpha   90.00
_cell.angle_beta   90.00
_cell.angle_gamma   90.00
#
_symmetry.space_group_name_H-M   'P 1'
#
loop_
_entity.id
_entity.type
_entity.pdbx_description
1 polymer ?
#
loop_
_entity_poly.entity_id
_entity_poly.type
_entity_poly.pdbx_seq_one_letter_code
_entity_poly.pdbx_strand_id
1 'polypeptide(L)'
;MTPDLDAVHYLNLTRGLLCASHVPRPHYLRLQSTWCEQKRWGDILWTLGPDFYQHLATRPVTVHDVSERPRTTRACWQGLTWVRFACERLWNAPPGPAIGRSGHGMTDYFSRELAGLDHRVKKHVRYFRRFHTGQPLRISICSGAAETLHPTSTED
;
A
#
# COMPACT_ATOMS: atom_id res chain seq x y z
N MET A 1 -9.59 -4.60 -17.18
CA MET A 1 -9.67 -5.05 -15.78
C MET A 1 -10.86 -4.35 -15.17
N THR A 2 -11.98 -5.03 -14.93
CA THR A 2 -13.15 -4.41 -14.28
C THR A 2 -12.73 -4.02 -12.87
N PRO A 3 -12.80 -2.74 -12.46
CA PRO A 3 -12.53 -2.39 -11.08
C PRO A 3 -13.52 -3.17 -10.21
N ASP A 4 -13.00 -3.81 -9.16
CA ASP A 4 -13.82 -4.39 -8.11
C ASP A 4 -14.63 -3.24 -7.50
N LEU A 5 -15.93 -3.17 -7.81
CA LEU A 5 -16.78 -2.01 -7.49
C LEU A 5 -16.86 -1.74 -5.98
N ASP A 6 -16.47 -2.71 -5.15
CA ASP A 6 -16.46 -2.60 -3.70
C ASP A 6 -15.10 -2.21 -3.10
N ALA A 7 -14.03 -2.16 -3.90
CA ALA A 7 -12.69 -1.79 -3.44
C ALA A 7 -12.53 -0.27 -3.31
N VAL A 8 -11.83 0.16 -2.26
CA VAL A 8 -11.42 1.56 -2.11
C VAL A 8 -10.11 1.77 -2.86
N HIS A 9 -10.09 2.76 -3.75
CA HIS A 9 -8.93 3.05 -4.59
C HIS A 9 -8.12 4.23 -4.06
N TYR A 10 -6.81 4.03 -3.96
CA TYR A 10 -5.84 5.06 -3.58
C TYR A 10 -4.84 5.30 -4.71
N LEU A 11 -4.55 6.57 -5.02
CA LEU A 11 -3.39 6.94 -5.83
C LEU A 11 -2.21 7.26 -4.90
N ASN A 12 -1.06 6.64 -5.15
CA ASN A 12 0.18 7.04 -4.49
C ASN A 12 0.62 8.41 -5.03
N LEU A 13 0.85 9.39 -4.15
CA LEU A 13 1.18 10.80 -4.45
C LEU A 13 2.56 11.02 -5.11
N THR A 14 3.05 10.05 -5.86
CA THR A 14 4.20 10.18 -6.73
C THR A 14 3.74 9.95 -8.17
N ARG A 15 4.13 8.84 -8.79
CA ARG A 15 3.73 8.53 -10.16
C ARG A 15 2.31 7.96 -10.26
N GLY A 16 1.73 7.46 -9.16
CA GLY A 16 0.34 7.02 -9.11
C GLY A 16 -0.69 8.08 -9.55
N LEU A 17 -0.35 9.37 -9.48
CA LEU A 17 -1.19 10.44 -10.04
C LEU A 17 -1.42 10.31 -11.55
N LEU A 18 -0.53 9.64 -12.28
CA LEU A 18 -0.69 9.36 -13.71
C LEU A 18 -1.85 8.39 -13.99
N CYS A 19 -2.38 7.71 -12.96
CA CYS A 19 -3.55 6.83 -13.08
C CYS A 19 -4.89 7.57 -12.91
N ALA A 20 -4.90 8.87 -12.60
CA ALA A 20 -6.11 9.57 -12.16
C ALA A 20 -7.28 9.52 -13.15
N SER A 21 -7.02 9.54 -14.46
CA SER A 21 -8.06 9.47 -15.50
C SER A 21 -8.81 8.13 -15.53
N HIS A 22 -8.23 7.07 -14.98
CA HIS A 22 -8.77 5.71 -15.02
C HIS A 22 -9.31 5.23 -13.66
N VAL A 23 -9.20 6.06 -12.61
CA VAL A 23 -9.60 5.71 -11.25
C VAL A 23 -10.65 6.70 -10.79
N PRO A 24 -11.95 6.36 -10.83
CA PRO A 24 -13.01 7.27 -10.42
C PRO A 24 -12.93 7.52 -8.91
N ARG A 25 -13.00 8.80 -8.51
CA ARG A 25 -13.05 9.26 -7.11
C ARG A 25 -11.95 8.65 -6.21
N PRO A 26 -10.67 8.81 -6.56
CA PRO A 26 -9.60 8.20 -5.80
C PRO A 26 -9.42 8.91 -4.44
N HIS A 27 -9.00 8.13 -3.45
CA HIS A 27 -8.32 8.66 -2.28
C HIS A 27 -6.83 8.83 -2.59
N TYR A 28 -6.12 9.54 -1.72
CA TYR A 28 -4.70 9.80 -1.90
C TYR A 28 -3.93 9.32 -0.68
N LEU A 29 -2.77 8.72 -0.92
CA LEU A 29 -1.81 8.38 0.12
C LEU A 29 -0.40 8.70 -0.36
N ARG A 30 0.54 8.81 0.57
CA ARG A 30 1.95 8.95 0.23
C ARG A 30 2.74 7.77 0.78
N LEU A 31 3.25 6.94 -0.12
CA LEU A 31 4.16 5.85 0.18
C LEU A 31 5.42 5.98 -0.67
N GLN A 32 6.53 6.33 -0.04
CA GLN A 32 7.77 6.64 -0.74
C GLN A 32 8.71 5.44 -0.82
N SER A 33 9.19 5.14 -2.02
CA SER A 33 10.21 4.10 -2.23
C SER A 33 11.50 4.40 -1.45
N THR A 34 11.87 5.68 -1.32
CA THR A 34 13.05 6.13 -0.55
C THR A 34 12.93 5.80 0.94
N TRP A 35 11.73 5.84 1.52
CA TRP A 35 11.51 5.43 2.91
C TRP A 35 11.65 3.91 3.08
N CYS A 36 11.24 3.13 2.08
CA CYS A 36 11.46 1.68 2.06
C CYS A 36 12.96 1.33 1.92
N GLU A 37 13.74 2.17 1.22
CA GLU A 37 15.21 2.06 1.11
C GLU A 37 15.89 2.39 2.43
N GLN A 38 15.52 3.51 3.03
CA GLN A 38 16.06 4.03 4.29
C GLN A 38 15.50 3.33 5.55
N LYS A 39 14.63 2.34 5.39
CA LYS A 39 14.01 1.57 6.49
C LYS A 39 13.23 2.44 7.47
N ARG A 40 12.60 3.50 6.96
CA ARG A 40 11.77 4.44 7.72
C ARG A 40 10.37 3.87 7.94
N TRP A 41 10.31 2.71 8.58
CA TRP A 41 9.09 1.90 8.72
C TRP A 41 7.99 2.54 9.56
N GLY A 42 8.40 3.24 10.63
CA GLY A 42 7.48 4.00 11.46
C GLY A 42 6.84 5.15 10.69
N ASP A 43 7.64 5.89 9.91
CA ASP A 43 7.14 6.99 9.08
C ASP A 43 6.16 6.50 8.01
N ILE A 44 6.45 5.37 7.37
CA ILE A 44 5.53 4.73 6.41
C ILE A 44 4.16 4.49 7.05
N LEU A 45 4.09 3.94 8.27
CA LEU A 45 2.81 3.71 8.92
C LEU A 45 2.16 5.02 9.37
N TRP A 46 2.95 5.97 9.85
CA TRP A 46 2.42 7.24 10.35
C TRP A 46 1.73 8.07 9.26
N THR A 47 2.24 8.08 8.03
CA THR A 47 1.75 9.00 6.98
C THR A 47 0.63 8.48 6.11
N LEU A 48 0.26 7.20 6.19
CA LEU A 48 -0.87 6.67 5.41
C LEU A 48 -2.20 7.30 5.81
N GLY A 49 -2.29 7.80 7.05
CA GLY A 49 -3.43 8.53 7.53
C GLY A 49 -4.61 7.66 7.97
N PRO A 50 -5.57 8.27 8.68
CA PRO A 50 -6.68 7.55 9.30
C PRO A 50 -7.62 6.89 8.28
N ASP A 51 -7.90 7.57 7.16
CA ASP A 51 -8.81 7.07 6.13
C ASP A 51 -8.32 5.76 5.52
N PHE A 52 -7.00 5.64 5.29
CA PHE A 52 -6.39 4.42 4.78
C PHE A 52 -6.62 3.24 5.72
N TYR A 53 -6.34 3.42 7.00
CA TYR A 53 -6.53 2.35 7.99
C TYR A 53 -7.99 1.98 8.20
N GLN A 54 -8.89 2.97 8.19
CA GLN A 54 -10.33 2.72 8.31
C GLN A 54 -10.85 1.90 7.12
N HIS A 55 -10.47 2.28 5.90
CA HIS A 55 -10.85 1.55 4.70
C HIS A 55 -10.23 0.15 4.68
N LEU A 56 -8.94 0.01 5.01
CA LEU A 56 -8.27 -1.29 5.06
C LEU A 56 -8.89 -2.25 6.09
N ALA A 57 -9.36 -1.72 7.22
CA ALA A 57 -10.01 -2.54 8.25
C ALA A 57 -11.36 -3.13 7.81
N THR A 58 -12.06 -2.46 6.88
CA THR A 58 -13.45 -2.76 6.54
C THR A 58 -13.67 -3.26 5.11
N ARG A 59 -12.77 -2.92 4.18
CA ARG A 59 -12.94 -3.14 2.74
C ARG A 59 -11.61 -3.51 2.06
N PRO A 60 -11.64 -4.15 0.88
CA PRO A 60 -10.47 -4.28 0.03
C PRO A 60 -9.93 -2.90 -0.37
N VAL A 61 -8.62 -2.75 -0.41
CA VAL A 61 -7.93 -1.53 -0.83
C VAL A 61 -7.06 -1.82 -2.05
N THR A 62 -7.19 -1.01 -3.09
CA THR A 62 -6.30 -1.03 -4.26
C THR A 62 -5.44 0.21 -4.26
N VAL A 63 -4.13 0.05 -4.27
CA VAL A 63 -3.18 1.15 -4.42
C VAL A 63 -2.63 1.18 -5.84
N HIS A 64 -2.81 2.32 -6.49
CA HIS A 64 -2.32 2.59 -7.84
C HIS A 64 -1.00 3.33 -7.77
N ASP A 65 0.01 2.77 -8.43
CA ASP A 65 1.33 3.36 -8.57
C ASP A 65 1.97 2.89 -9.87
N VAL A 66 2.70 3.76 -10.55
CA VAL A 66 3.39 3.39 -11.80
C VAL A 66 4.88 3.58 -11.65
N SER A 67 5.64 2.70 -12.27
CA SER A 67 7.09 2.77 -12.31
C SER A 67 7.54 3.31 -13.67
N GLU A 68 8.68 3.98 -13.71
CA GLU A 68 9.37 4.34 -14.97
C GLU A 68 9.85 3.10 -15.72
N ARG A 69 10.08 2.01 -15.00
CA ARG A 69 10.47 0.71 -15.56
C ARG A 69 9.28 -0.25 -15.49
N PRO A 70 9.19 -1.27 -16.37
CA PRO A 70 8.09 -2.25 -16.37
C PRO A 70 8.21 -3.24 -15.18
N ARG A 71 8.09 -2.71 -13.95
CA ARG A 71 8.19 -3.45 -12.70
C ARG A 71 7.43 -2.71 -11.60
N THR A 72 6.94 -3.44 -10.61
CA THR A 72 6.32 -2.84 -9.42
C THR A 72 7.31 -1.95 -8.65
N THR A 73 6.86 -0.79 -8.18
CA THR A 73 7.67 0.12 -7.37
C THR A 73 8.01 -0.50 -6.01
N ARG A 74 9.09 -0.02 -5.37
CA ARG A 74 9.48 -0.48 -4.03
C ARG A 74 8.43 -0.11 -2.98
N ALA A 75 7.84 1.06 -3.12
CA ALA A 75 6.66 1.47 -2.35
C ALA A 75 5.59 0.36 -2.37
N CYS A 76 5.23 -0.13 -3.55
CA CYS A 76 4.23 -1.18 -3.67
C CYS A 76 4.70 -2.55 -3.15
N TRP A 77 5.79 -3.13 -3.67
CA TRP A 77 6.15 -4.51 -3.31
C TRP A 77 6.69 -4.65 -1.88
N GLN A 78 7.37 -3.62 -1.37
CA GLN A 78 7.97 -3.66 -0.02
C GLN A 78 7.12 -2.90 0.98
N GLY A 79 6.74 -1.67 0.66
CA GLY A 79 6.00 -0.78 1.55
C GLY A 79 4.60 -1.31 1.86
N LEU A 80 3.81 -1.71 0.86
CA LEU A 80 2.48 -2.25 1.12
C LEU A 80 2.52 -3.61 1.80
N THR A 81 3.53 -4.44 1.51
CA THR A 81 3.75 -5.71 2.23
C THR A 81 4.06 -5.45 3.71
N TRP A 82 4.89 -4.43 4.00
CA TRP A 82 5.16 -3.98 5.36
C TRP A 82 3.88 -3.49 6.07
N VAL A 83 3.09 -2.66 5.39
CA VAL A 83 1.84 -2.11 5.94
C VAL A 83 0.85 -3.23 6.27
N ARG A 84 0.63 -4.15 5.31
CA ARG A 84 -0.25 -5.31 5.52
C ARG A 84 0.23 -6.14 6.71
N PHE A 85 1.52 -6.47 6.75
CA PHE A 85 2.11 -7.25 7.84
C PHE A 85 1.94 -6.57 9.20
N ALA A 86 2.23 -5.27 9.30
CA ALA A 86 2.09 -4.51 10.55
C ALA A 86 0.63 -4.48 11.03
N CYS A 87 -0.32 -4.25 10.12
CA CYS A 87 -1.75 -4.27 10.45
C CYS A 87 -2.20 -5.67 10.88
N GLU A 88 -1.83 -6.73 10.15
CA GLU A 88 -2.18 -8.12 10.50
C GLU A 88 -1.75 -8.45 11.94
N ARG A 89 -0.52 -8.10 12.30
CA ARG A 89 0.03 -8.33 13.64
C ARG A 89 -0.60 -7.45 14.71
N LEU A 90 -0.76 -6.16 14.45
CA LEU A 90 -1.30 -5.22 15.44
C LEU A 90 -2.82 -5.36 15.65
N TRP A 91 -3.53 -5.91 14.65
CA TRP A 91 -4.97 -6.10 14.69
C TRP A 91 -5.40 -7.52 15.06
N ASN A 92 -4.45 -8.47 15.14
CA ASN A 92 -4.71 -9.91 15.25
C ASN A 92 -5.54 -10.44 14.07
N ALA A 93 -5.29 -9.92 12.87
CA ALA A 93 -5.92 -10.43 11.66
C ALA A 93 -5.25 -11.75 11.23
N PRO A 94 -5.93 -12.57 10.40
CA PRO A 94 -5.30 -13.73 9.78
C PRO A 94 -4.00 -13.34 9.05
N PRO A 95 -2.86 -13.98 9.36
CA PRO A 95 -1.58 -13.58 8.79
C PRO A 95 -1.44 -14.04 7.34
N GLY A 96 -0.90 -13.17 6.50
CA GLY A 96 -0.46 -13.51 5.15
C GLY A 96 1.07 -13.62 5.06
N PRO A 97 1.62 -14.29 4.03
CA PRO A 97 3.07 -14.39 3.87
C PRO A 97 3.66 -13.03 3.49
N ALA A 98 4.65 -12.54 4.24
CA ALA A 98 5.39 -11.35 3.90
C ALA A 98 6.45 -11.68 2.84
N ILE A 99 6.12 -11.50 1.56
CA ILE A 99 6.98 -11.85 0.43
C ILE A 99 7.52 -10.59 -0.21
N GLY A 100 8.84 -10.52 -0.34
CA GLY A 100 9.55 -9.44 -1.00
C GLY A 100 9.75 -9.69 -2.49
N ARG A 101 10.64 -8.91 -3.11
CA ARG A 101 11.00 -9.10 -4.50
C ARG A 101 11.64 -10.48 -4.72
N SER A 102 11.32 -11.12 -5.83
CA SER A 102 11.85 -12.43 -6.23
C SER A 102 11.52 -13.57 -5.25
N GLY A 103 10.45 -13.45 -4.46
CA GLY A 103 9.98 -14.53 -3.59
C GLY A 103 10.66 -14.60 -2.22
N HIS A 104 11.60 -13.70 -1.89
CA HIS A 104 12.29 -13.72 -0.61
C HIS A 104 11.32 -13.46 0.56
N GLY A 105 11.30 -14.35 1.55
CA GLY A 105 10.54 -14.16 2.78
C GLY A 105 11.08 -12.97 3.59
N MET A 106 10.18 -12.11 4.07
CA MET A 106 10.50 -10.94 4.89
C MET A 106 9.90 -11.02 6.30
N THR A 107 9.29 -12.15 6.67
CA THR A 107 8.58 -12.31 7.95
C THR A 107 9.46 -12.00 9.16
N ASP A 108 10.65 -12.58 9.23
CA ASP A 108 11.55 -12.40 10.40
C ASP A 108 12.08 -10.98 10.49
N TYR A 109 12.46 -10.43 9.33
CA TYR A 109 12.87 -9.05 9.19
C TYR A 109 11.77 -8.11 9.70
N PHE A 110 10.56 -8.20 9.14
CA PHE A 110 9.44 -7.36 9.54
C PHE A 110 8.99 -7.58 10.98
N SER A 111 9.11 -8.79 11.52
CA SER A 111 8.82 -9.05 12.93
C SER A 111 9.74 -8.25 13.85
N ARG A 112 11.05 -8.24 13.54
CA ARG A 112 12.04 -7.44 14.26
C ARG A 112 11.78 -5.94 14.14
N GLU A 113 11.55 -5.46 12.92
CA GLU A 113 11.26 -4.03 12.69
C GLU A 113 9.97 -3.59 13.41
N LEU A 114 8.93 -4.42 13.40
CA LEU A 114 7.67 -4.14 14.09
C LEU A 114 7.85 -4.12 15.61
N ALA A 115 8.65 -5.03 16.16
CA ALA A 115 9.00 -5.03 17.58
C ALA A 115 9.74 -3.74 17.97
N GLY A 116 10.62 -3.23 17.11
CA GLY A 116 11.38 -2.00 17.33
C GLY A 116 10.61 -0.68 17.11
N LEU A 117 9.38 -0.70 16.55
CA LEU A 117 8.64 0.55 16.32
C LEU A 117 8.27 1.27 17.61
N ASP A 118 8.26 2.60 17.53
CA ASP A 118 7.78 3.50 18.56
C ASP A 118 6.34 3.17 19.01
N HIS A 119 6.09 3.27 20.31
CA HIS A 119 4.80 2.95 20.89
C HIS A 119 3.66 3.82 20.33
N ARG A 120 3.92 5.09 20.01
CA ARG A 120 2.95 6.01 19.41
C ARG A 120 2.49 5.51 18.04
N VAL A 121 3.41 5.04 17.20
CA VAL A 121 3.08 4.50 15.87
C VAL A 121 2.24 3.23 16.02
N LYS A 122 2.67 2.30 16.89
CA LYS A 122 1.90 1.08 17.19
C LYS A 122 0.49 1.42 17.70
N LYS A 123 0.36 2.39 18.60
CA LYS A 123 -0.94 2.84 19.15
C LYS A 123 -1.82 3.45 18.06
N HIS A 124 -1.26 4.27 17.18
CA HIS A 124 -1.98 4.86 16.05
C HIS A 124 -2.58 3.78 15.14
N VAL A 125 -1.76 2.83 14.69
CA VAL A 125 -2.25 1.74 13.82
C VAL A 125 -3.24 0.85 14.57
N ARG A 126 -2.95 0.48 15.83
CA ARG A 126 -3.82 -0.40 16.64
C ARG A 126 -5.20 0.19 16.92
N TYR A 127 -5.34 1.52 16.95
CA TYR A 127 -6.64 2.16 17.13
C TYR A 127 -7.70 1.65 16.15
N PHE A 128 -7.30 1.38 14.90
CA PHE A 128 -8.21 0.91 13.85
C PHE A 128 -8.59 -0.58 13.97
N ARG A 129 -7.93 -1.34 14.85
CA ARG A 129 -8.25 -2.76 15.11
C ARG A 129 -9.73 -2.99 15.42
N ARG A 130 -10.37 -2.06 16.14
CA ARG A 130 -11.78 -2.18 16.54
C ARG A 130 -12.76 -2.16 15.37
N PHE A 131 -12.32 -1.72 14.20
CA PHE A 131 -13.11 -1.69 12.97
C PHE A 131 -12.79 -2.86 12.04
N HIS A 132 -11.79 -3.68 12.39
CA HIS A 132 -11.40 -4.83 11.58
C HIS A 132 -12.49 -5.90 11.61
N THR A 133 -12.90 -6.37 10.43
CA THR A 133 -14.01 -7.32 10.27
C THR A 133 -13.62 -8.78 10.51
N GLY A 134 -12.39 -9.05 10.98
CA GLY A 134 -11.85 -10.41 11.16
C GLY A 134 -11.42 -11.09 9.86
N GLN A 135 -11.68 -10.49 8.70
CA GLN A 135 -11.30 -11.02 7.40
C GLN A 135 -9.81 -10.75 7.07
N PRO A 136 -9.17 -11.55 6.22
CA PRO A 136 -7.83 -11.25 5.73
C PRO A 136 -7.75 -9.87 5.10
N LEU A 137 -6.68 -9.12 5.39
CA LEU A 137 -6.46 -7.80 4.81
C LEU A 137 -6.14 -7.92 3.32
N ARG A 138 -6.88 -7.21 2.49
CA ARG A 138 -6.73 -7.24 1.03
C ARG A 138 -6.17 -5.91 0.55
N ILE A 139 -4.87 -5.90 0.23
CA ILE A 139 -4.20 -4.81 -0.47
C ILE A 139 -3.75 -5.34 -1.83
N SER A 140 -4.29 -4.76 -2.89
CA SER A 140 -3.86 -5.04 -4.27
C SER A 140 -3.08 -3.85 -4.83
N ILE A 141 -2.22 -4.15 -5.82
CA ILE A 141 -1.43 -3.16 -6.54
C ILE A 141 -1.93 -3.13 -7.97
N CYS A 142 -2.28 -1.96 -8.46
CA CYS A 142 -2.42 -1.74 -9.89
C CYS A 142 -1.19 -0.99 -10.38
N SER A 143 -0.37 -1.65 -11.20
CA SER A 143 0.82 -1.04 -11.80
C SER A 143 0.79 -1.24 -13.31
N GLY A 144 0.71 -0.13 -14.06
CA GLY A 144 1.01 -0.08 -15.49
C GLY A 144 2.42 0.47 -15.73
N ALA A 145 3.04 0.13 -16.87
CA ALA A 145 4.16 0.92 -17.40
C ALA A 145 3.59 2.24 -17.93
N ALA A 146 4.34 3.34 -17.79
CA ALA A 146 3.90 4.67 -18.27
C ALA A 146 3.75 4.75 -19.81
N GLU A 147 4.20 3.73 -20.56
CA GLU A 147 4.21 3.69 -22.03
C GLU A 147 2.84 3.76 -22.71
N THR A 148 1.73 3.71 -21.97
CA THR A 148 0.37 3.72 -22.56
C THR A 148 -0.46 4.97 -22.25
N LEU A 149 0.13 6.02 -21.66
CA LEU A 149 -0.63 7.17 -21.15
C LEU A 149 -0.47 8.47 -21.96
N HIS A 150 0.24 8.43 -23.10
CA HIS A 150 0.18 9.50 -24.09
C HIS A 150 -0.79 9.09 -25.21
N PRO A 151 -1.95 9.75 -25.36
CA PRO A 151 -2.62 9.72 -26.65
C PRO A 151 -1.66 10.37 -27.65
N THR A 152 -1.31 9.66 -28.71
CA THR A 152 -0.67 10.23 -29.89
C THR A 152 -1.53 11.38 -30.37
N SER A 153 -1.13 12.61 -30.06
CA SER A 153 -1.62 13.81 -30.72
C SER A 153 -0.92 13.84 -32.07
N THR A 154 -1.48 13.12 -33.03
CA THR A 154 -1.23 13.41 -34.44
C THR A 154 -2.14 14.59 -34.75
N GLU A 155 -1.57 15.80 -34.70
CA GLU A 155 -2.18 16.96 -35.36
C GLU A 155 -1.75 16.94 -36.82
N ASP A 156 -2.74 17.18 -37.69
CA ASP A 156 -2.69 17.19 -39.15
C ASP A 156 -1.82 18.31 -39.74
#